data_AF-A0A1W6CKR6-F1
#
_entry.id   AF-A0A1W6CKR6-F1
#
_cell.length_a   1.000
_cell.length_b   1.000
_cell.length_c   1.000
_cell.angle_alpha   90.00
_cell.angle_beta   90.00
_cell.angle_gamma   90.00
#
_symmetry.space_group_name_H-M   'P 1'
#
loop_
_entity.id
_entity.type
_entity.pdbx_description
1 polymer ?
#
loop_
_entity_poly.entity_id
_entity_poly.type
_entity_poly.pdbx_seq_one_letter_code
_entity_poly.pdbx_strand_id
1 'polypeptide(L)'
;MTNIHPSAVVDSKAEIASSAIIGPFCVVGPDVRLGESVELVSHVAVAGRTSIGAGTRIFPFASIGHRPQDLKYKGEPSTLEIGANNQIREHVTMNPGTEGGGMVTKVGDNCLFMASAHVAHDCILGDNVIMANNATLAGHVTVGEYAFLGGLSAVHQFVRIGRHAMIGGMSGVEADVIPFGMVIGNRAYLNGLNIVGLKRRGFSRDDIHTLRNAYRLMFAPEGTLAERLTDVEEQFKDHPVVMEIVAFIRSDSSRSLSTPNGS
;
A
#
# COMPACT_ATOMS: atom_id res chain seq x y z
N MET A 1 -5.82 -35.41 6.28
CA MET A 1 -4.68 -35.33 5.34
C MET A 1 -3.86 -34.13 5.74
N THR A 2 -2.53 -34.26 5.80
CA THR A 2 -1.66 -33.14 6.15
C THR A 2 -1.63 -32.17 4.97
N ASN A 3 -2.09 -30.92 5.18
CA ASN A 3 -2.05 -29.88 4.16
C ASN A 3 -0.65 -29.22 4.05
N ILE A 4 0.37 -29.85 4.63
CA ILE A 4 1.76 -29.40 4.64
C ILE A 4 2.56 -30.44 3.86
N HIS A 5 3.21 -30.01 2.79
CA HIS A 5 4.02 -30.87 1.95
C HIS A 5 5.23 -31.39 2.75
N PRO A 6 5.64 -32.67 2.62
CA PRO A 6 6.74 -33.23 3.41
C PRO A 6 8.11 -32.55 3.25
N SER A 7 8.32 -31.81 2.16
CA SER A 7 9.55 -31.04 1.91
C SER A 7 9.49 -29.59 2.44
N ALA A 8 8.37 -29.17 3.03
CA ALA A 8 8.30 -27.88 3.70
C ALA A 8 9.01 -27.95 5.06
N VAL A 9 9.72 -26.89 5.41
CA VAL A 9 10.36 -26.73 6.73
C VAL A 9 9.51 -25.77 7.55
N VAL A 10 8.74 -26.31 8.49
CA VAL A 10 7.86 -25.53 9.36
C VAL A 10 8.37 -25.67 10.79
N ASP A 11 8.71 -24.55 11.42
CA ASP A 11 9.11 -24.55 12.82
C ASP A 11 7.95 -25.01 13.71
N SER A 12 8.26 -25.81 14.72
CA SER A 12 7.28 -26.34 15.69
C SER A 12 6.50 -25.28 16.47
N LYS A 13 7.02 -24.05 16.56
CA LYS A 13 6.37 -22.93 17.26
C LYS A 13 5.40 -22.14 16.38
N ALA A 14 5.45 -22.34 15.06
CA ALA A 14 4.57 -21.64 14.14
C ALA A 14 3.10 -22.00 14.42
N GLU A 15 2.22 -21.01 14.38
CA GLU A 15 0.78 -21.20 14.59
C GLU A 15 0.09 -21.31 13.23
N ILE A 16 -0.27 -22.55 12.84
CA ILE A 16 -0.81 -22.84 11.52
C ILE A 16 -2.26 -23.31 11.66
N ALA A 17 -3.21 -22.59 11.06
CA ALA A 17 -4.60 -23.05 11.00
C ALA A 17 -4.71 -24.41 10.29
N SER A 18 -5.61 -25.28 10.76
CA SER A 18 -5.76 -26.65 10.22
C SER A 18 -6.12 -26.71 8.73
N SER A 19 -6.75 -25.66 8.22
CA SER A 19 -7.11 -25.50 6.80
C SER A 19 -6.00 -24.90 5.92
N ALA A 20 -4.92 -24.38 6.50
CA ALA A 20 -3.84 -23.76 5.73
C ALA A 20 -3.10 -24.81 4.90
N ILE A 21 -2.66 -24.41 3.70
CA ILE A 21 -1.95 -25.25 2.74
C ILE A 21 -0.53 -24.72 2.58
N ILE A 22 0.46 -25.57 2.83
CA ILE A 22 1.89 -25.24 2.70
C ILE A 22 2.49 -26.20 1.69
N GLY A 23 2.83 -25.71 0.51
CA GLY A 23 3.40 -26.50 -0.57
C GLY A 23 4.90 -26.76 -0.43
N PRO A 24 5.51 -27.38 -1.45
CA PRO A 24 6.87 -27.92 -1.35
C PRO A 24 7.92 -26.82 -1.17
N PHE A 25 8.94 -27.13 -0.38
CA PHE A 25 10.12 -26.26 -0.16
C PHE A 25 9.80 -24.88 0.41
N CYS A 26 8.62 -24.70 0.99
CA CYS A 26 8.33 -23.54 1.82
C CYS A 26 9.12 -23.60 3.14
N VAL A 27 9.47 -22.43 3.67
CA VAL A 27 10.10 -22.28 4.98
C VAL A 27 9.23 -21.35 5.83
N VAL A 28 8.84 -21.81 7.03
CA VAL A 28 8.00 -21.04 7.96
C VAL A 28 8.68 -20.98 9.32
N GLY A 29 9.00 -19.76 9.76
CA GLY A 29 9.71 -19.50 11.02
C GLY A 29 8.86 -19.65 12.29
N PRO A 30 9.50 -19.61 13.48
CA PRO A 30 8.86 -19.92 14.76
C PRO A 30 7.76 -18.96 15.19
N ASP A 31 7.85 -17.68 14.84
CA ASP A 31 6.90 -16.63 15.27
C ASP A 31 5.87 -16.29 14.19
N VAL A 32 5.66 -17.20 13.23
CA VAL A 32 4.71 -17.02 12.13
C VAL A 32 3.34 -17.54 12.52
N ARG A 33 2.30 -16.79 12.15
CA ARG A 33 0.89 -17.18 12.28
C ARG A 33 0.21 -17.18 10.92
N LEU A 34 -0.30 -18.33 10.49
CA LEU A 34 -1.05 -18.49 9.24
C LEU A 34 -2.54 -18.75 9.55
N GLY A 35 -3.40 -17.85 9.08
CA GLY A 35 -4.85 -17.95 9.22
C GLY A 35 -5.49 -19.05 8.39
N GLU A 36 -6.81 -19.16 8.50
CA GLU A 36 -7.59 -20.17 7.78
C GLU A 36 -7.45 -20.05 6.26
N SER A 37 -7.40 -21.19 5.56
CA SER A 37 -7.29 -21.24 4.09
C SER A 37 -6.13 -20.43 3.48
N VAL A 38 -5.11 -20.05 4.26
CA VAL A 38 -3.87 -19.48 3.71
C VAL A 38 -3.19 -20.53 2.85
N GLU A 39 -2.70 -20.14 1.67
CA GLU A 39 -1.98 -21.03 0.76
C GLU A 39 -0.58 -20.47 0.45
N LEU A 40 0.45 -21.20 0.87
CA LEU A 40 1.82 -20.99 0.44
C LEU A 40 2.12 -21.98 -0.70
N VAL A 41 2.36 -21.49 -1.92
CA VAL A 41 2.40 -22.35 -3.12
C VAL A 41 3.62 -23.27 -3.18
N SER A 42 4.82 -22.74 -3.36
CA SER A 42 6.08 -23.49 -3.24
C SER A 42 7.21 -22.49 -3.07
N HIS A 43 8.31 -22.86 -2.41
CA HIS A 43 9.47 -21.95 -2.28
C HIS A 43 9.13 -20.58 -1.68
N VAL A 44 8.09 -20.49 -0.85
CA VAL A 44 7.77 -19.28 -0.09
C VAL A 44 8.54 -19.32 1.23
N ALA A 45 9.19 -18.22 1.58
CA ALA A 45 9.85 -18.08 2.88
C ALA A 45 9.10 -17.05 3.72
N VAL A 46 8.55 -17.49 4.86
CA VAL A 46 7.89 -16.63 5.85
C VAL A 46 8.69 -16.67 7.15
N ALA A 47 9.13 -15.51 7.61
CA ALA A 47 10.00 -15.37 8.78
C ALA A 47 9.52 -14.25 9.70
N GLY A 48 10.21 -14.07 10.83
CA GLY A 48 9.92 -13.01 11.79
C GLY A 48 8.57 -13.15 12.49
N ARG A 49 8.18 -12.09 13.19
CA ARG A 49 6.87 -11.99 13.85
C ARG A 49 5.83 -11.57 12.83
N THR A 50 5.33 -12.55 12.09
CA THR A 50 4.50 -12.33 10.91
C THR A 50 3.15 -12.99 11.07
N SER A 51 2.09 -12.22 10.93
CA SER A 51 0.72 -12.74 10.86
C SER A 51 0.14 -12.58 9.46
N ILE A 52 -0.49 -13.63 8.95
CA ILE A 52 -1.13 -13.66 7.62
C ILE A 52 -2.58 -14.07 7.77
N GLY A 53 -3.49 -13.19 7.37
CA GLY A 53 -4.93 -13.36 7.45
C GLY A 53 -5.49 -14.40 6.49
N ALA A 54 -6.73 -14.81 6.76
CA ALA A 54 -7.38 -15.93 6.09
C ALA A 54 -7.50 -15.75 4.56
N GLY A 55 -7.43 -16.85 3.81
CA GLY A 55 -7.61 -16.87 2.36
C GLY A 55 -6.49 -16.19 1.56
N THR A 56 -5.44 -15.68 2.21
CA THR A 56 -4.29 -15.10 1.52
C THR A 56 -3.47 -16.18 0.81
N ARG A 57 -3.11 -15.92 -0.45
CA ARG A 57 -2.32 -16.82 -1.29
C ARG A 57 -0.97 -16.20 -1.64
N ILE A 58 0.10 -16.93 -1.37
CA ILE A 58 1.48 -16.49 -1.58
C ILE A 58 2.17 -17.40 -2.58
N PHE A 59 2.63 -16.79 -3.68
CA PHE A 59 3.22 -17.46 -4.83
C PHE A 59 4.74 -17.62 -4.69
N PRO A 60 5.37 -18.43 -5.56
CA PRO A 60 6.74 -18.86 -5.34
C PRO A 60 7.79 -17.76 -5.25
N PHE A 61 8.81 -18.01 -4.44
CA PHE A 61 9.98 -17.14 -4.23
C PHE A 61 9.68 -15.79 -3.55
N ALA A 62 8.48 -15.63 -2.99
CA ALA A 62 8.19 -14.51 -2.11
C ALA A 62 8.95 -14.63 -0.77
N SER A 63 9.43 -13.50 -0.26
CA SER A 63 10.16 -13.38 1.00
C SER A 63 9.42 -12.44 1.94
N ILE A 64 8.75 -13.03 2.94
CA ILE A 64 7.77 -12.35 3.78
C ILE A 64 8.26 -12.33 5.23
N GLY A 65 8.29 -11.15 5.85
CA GLY A 65 8.63 -10.97 7.26
C GLY A 65 10.14 -11.05 7.59
N HIS A 66 10.99 -11.14 6.57
CA HIS A 66 12.44 -11.06 6.76
C HIS A 66 12.86 -9.66 7.21
N ARG A 67 14.00 -9.56 7.91
CA ARG A 67 14.49 -8.32 8.51
C ARG A 67 14.46 -7.14 7.51
N PRO A 68 14.11 -5.92 7.97
CA PRO A 68 14.25 -4.71 7.19
C PRO A 68 15.67 -4.52 6.63
N GLN A 69 15.74 -3.84 5.49
CA GLN A 69 16.99 -3.44 4.86
C GLN A 69 17.59 -2.16 5.48
N ASP A 70 16.88 -1.50 6.40
CA ASP A 70 17.38 -0.36 7.16
C ASP A 70 18.58 -0.79 8.03
N LEU A 71 19.71 -0.08 7.89
CA LEU A 71 20.93 -0.31 8.66
C LEU A 71 20.76 0.01 10.15
N LYS A 72 19.74 0.80 10.50
CA LYS A 72 19.40 1.12 11.89
C LYS A 72 18.76 -0.06 12.61
N TYR A 73 18.09 -0.97 11.90
CA TYR A 73 17.45 -2.16 12.49
C TYR A 73 18.47 -3.04 13.24
N LYS A 74 18.22 -3.28 14.53
CA LYS A 74 19.08 -4.04 15.45
C LYS A 74 18.49 -5.37 15.89
N GLY A 75 17.35 -5.79 15.32
CA GLY A 75 16.66 -7.01 15.73
C GLY A 75 15.59 -6.76 16.80
N GLU A 76 15.11 -5.51 16.89
CA GLU A 76 13.96 -5.13 17.70
C GLU A 76 12.74 -6.01 17.41
N PRO A 77 11.78 -6.13 18.35
CA PRO A 77 10.68 -7.05 18.24
C PRO A 77 9.56 -6.58 17.28
N SER A 78 9.91 -6.07 16.10
CA SER A 78 8.94 -5.53 15.15
C SER A 78 8.15 -6.64 14.45
N THR A 79 7.03 -6.23 13.87
CA THR A 79 6.00 -7.13 13.34
C THR A 79 5.64 -6.82 11.89
N LEU A 80 5.15 -7.84 11.20
CA LEU A 80 4.48 -7.72 9.91
C LEU A 80 3.06 -8.30 10.05
N GLU A 81 2.06 -7.49 9.73
CA GLU A 81 0.65 -7.86 9.77
C GLU A 81 0.09 -7.80 8.35
N ILE A 82 -0.35 -8.95 7.82
CA ILE A 82 -0.97 -9.07 6.51
C ILE A 82 -2.41 -9.53 6.69
N GLY A 83 -3.35 -8.80 6.09
CA GLY A 83 -4.77 -9.09 6.13
C GLY A 83 -5.20 -10.32 5.34
N ALA A 84 -6.51 -10.43 5.13
CA ALA A 84 -7.18 -11.54 4.46
C ALA A 84 -7.25 -11.37 2.94
N ASN A 85 -7.41 -12.50 2.24
CA ASN A 85 -7.70 -12.59 0.80
C ASN A 85 -6.70 -11.85 -0.10
N ASN A 86 -5.46 -11.71 0.35
CA ASN A 86 -4.41 -11.07 -0.45
C ASN A 86 -3.85 -12.04 -1.48
N GLN A 87 -3.50 -11.52 -2.66
CA GLN A 87 -2.72 -12.25 -3.67
C GLN A 87 -1.30 -11.69 -3.71
N ILE A 88 -0.35 -12.45 -3.20
CA ILE A 88 1.06 -12.05 -3.10
C ILE A 88 1.85 -12.85 -4.12
N ARG A 89 2.16 -12.22 -5.26
CA ARG A 89 2.77 -12.87 -6.42
C ARG A 89 4.25 -13.16 -6.22
N GLU A 90 4.85 -13.72 -7.26
CA GLU A 90 6.20 -14.23 -7.28
C GLU A 90 7.22 -13.14 -6.91
N HIS A 91 8.25 -13.50 -6.15
CA HIS A 91 9.33 -12.58 -5.75
C HIS A 91 8.91 -11.33 -4.95
N VAL A 92 7.67 -11.24 -4.49
CA VAL A 92 7.25 -10.14 -3.61
C VAL A 92 8.03 -10.19 -2.30
N THR A 93 8.41 -9.01 -1.83
CA THR A 93 9.11 -8.85 -0.55
C THR A 93 8.34 -7.92 0.37
N MET A 94 8.19 -8.31 1.64
CA MET A 94 7.54 -7.51 2.67
C MET A 94 8.33 -7.59 3.97
N ASN A 95 8.74 -6.44 4.52
CA ASN A 95 9.54 -6.36 5.75
C ASN A 95 8.71 -5.86 6.93
N PRO A 96 9.00 -6.28 8.18
CA PRO A 96 8.33 -5.75 9.37
C PRO A 96 8.76 -4.30 9.64
N GLY A 97 8.17 -3.67 10.65
CA GLY A 97 8.55 -2.30 11.04
C GLY A 97 9.94 -2.17 11.68
N THR A 98 10.25 -0.98 12.17
CA THR A 98 11.48 -0.65 12.90
C THR A 98 11.18 0.19 14.13
N GLU A 99 12.11 0.26 15.08
CA GLU A 99 11.97 1.11 16.28
C GLU A 99 11.91 2.61 15.94
N GLY A 100 12.54 3.02 14.84
CA GLY A 100 12.46 4.39 14.33
C GLY A 100 11.14 4.74 13.64
N GLY A 101 10.25 3.77 13.47
CA GLY A 101 8.94 3.92 12.85
C GLY A 101 7.81 3.55 13.80
N GLY A 102 6.97 2.61 13.36
CA GLY A 102 5.80 2.16 14.09
C GLY A 102 5.97 0.79 14.74
N MET A 103 7.14 0.15 14.61
CA MET A 103 7.36 -1.26 14.98
C MET A 103 6.45 -2.27 14.24
N VAL A 104 5.70 -1.81 13.24
CA VAL A 104 4.74 -2.61 12.47
C VAL A 104 4.73 -2.16 11.01
N THR A 105 4.80 -3.13 10.11
CA THR A 105 4.34 -2.96 8.73
C THR A 105 2.97 -3.63 8.64
N LYS A 106 1.98 -2.92 8.09
CA LYS A 106 0.60 -3.40 8.00
C LYS A 106 0.10 -3.39 6.57
N VAL A 107 -0.50 -4.49 6.15
CA VAL A 107 -1.15 -4.66 4.86
C VAL A 107 -2.60 -5.08 5.11
N GLY A 108 -3.55 -4.36 4.51
CA GLY A 108 -4.98 -4.64 4.61
C GLY A 108 -5.42 -5.89 3.85
N ASP A 109 -6.71 -5.93 3.53
CA ASP A 109 -7.39 -7.06 2.91
C ASP A 109 -7.56 -6.90 1.40
N ASN A 110 -7.73 -8.02 0.69
CA ASN A 110 -8.10 -8.05 -0.73
C ASN A 110 -7.12 -7.31 -1.68
N CYS A 111 -5.87 -7.17 -1.29
CA CYS A 111 -4.84 -6.54 -2.10
C CYS A 111 -4.25 -7.52 -3.13
N LEU A 112 -3.71 -6.95 -4.21
CA LEU A 112 -2.93 -7.67 -5.21
C LEU A 112 -1.53 -7.07 -5.31
N PHE A 113 -0.54 -7.86 -4.93
CA PHE A 113 0.87 -7.53 -5.10
C PHE A 113 1.40 -8.38 -6.24
N MET A 114 1.61 -7.77 -7.41
CA MET A 114 2.16 -8.45 -8.58
C MET A 114 3.67 -8.70 -8.44
N ALA A 115 4.23 -9.42 -9.41
CA ALA A 115 5.57 -9.98 -9.28
C ALA A 115 6.62 -8.92 -8.94
N SER A 116 7.49 -9.25 -7.99
CA SER A 116 8.60 -8.41 -7.52
C SER A 116 8.18 -7.05 -6.95
N ALA A 117 6.93 -6.88 -6.51
CA ALA A 117 6.55 -5.73 -5.70
C ALA A 117 7.29 -5.75 -4.35
N HIS A 118 7.57 -4.57 -3.80
CA HIS A 118 8.29 -4.43 -2.53
C HIS A 118 7.52 -3.52 -1.57
N VAL A 119 7.27 -4.04 -0.36
CA VAL A 119 6.75 -3.28 0.77
C VAL A 119 7.84 -3.20 1.84
N ALA A 120 8.47 -2.04 1.95
CA ALA A 120 9.50 -1.79 2.95
C ALA A 120 8.93 -1.75 4.38
N HIS A 121 9.83 -1.54 5.34
CA HIS A 121 9.49 -1.40 6.74
C HIS A 121 8.55 -0.23 7.02
N ASP A 122 7.72 -0.38 8.05
CA ASP A 122 6.82 0.64 8.59
C ASP A 122 5.78 1.16 7.59
N CYS A 123 5.56 0.44 6.49
CA CYS A 123 4.52 0.79 5.54
C CYS A 123 3.15 0.42 6.07
N ILE A 124 2.14 1.25 5.79
CA ILE A 124 0.74 1.01 6.16
C ILE A 124 -0.11 1.07 4.90
N LEU A 125 -0.61 -0.08 4.45
CA LEU A 125 -1.43 -0.22 3.26
C LEU A 125 -2.86 -0.58 3.66
N GLY A 126 -3.83 0.15 3.12
CA GLY A 126 -5.26 -0.15 3.25
C GLY A 126 -5.69 -1.31 2.36
N ASP A 127 -7.02 -1.51 2.30
CA ASP A 127 -7.61 -2.64 1.58
C ASP A 127 -7.65 -2.40 0.06
N ASN A 128 -7.71 -3.48 -0.70
CA ASN A 128 -7.89 -3.46 -2.15
C ASN A 128 -6.81 -2.67 -2.92
N VAL A 129 -5.63 -2.50 -2.32
CA VAL A 129 -4.48 -1.90 -2.99
C VAL A 129 -3.97 -2.84 -4.07
N ILE A 130 -3.61 -2.27 -5.22
CA ILE A 130 -2.96 -3.01 -6.29
C ILE A 130 -1.58 -2.43 -6.53
N MET A 131 -0.56 -3.26 -6.36
CA MET A 131 0.81 -2.96 -6.73
C MET A 131 1.18 -3.81 -7.95
N ALA A 132 1.35 -3.17 -9.11
CA ALA A 132 1.77 -3.86 -10.32
C ALA A 132 3.24 -4.29 -10.26
N ASN A 133 3.70 -5.01 -11.28
CA ASN A 133 5.03 -5.60 -11.29
C ASN A 133 6.11 -4.58 -10.93
N ASN A 134 7.00 -4.94 -10.00
CA ASN A 134 8.10 -4.10 -9.54
C ASN A 134 7.71 -2.75 -8.93
N ALA A 135 6.43 -2.52 -8.59
CA ALA A 135 6.06 -1.36 -7.79
C ALA A 135 6.75 -1.46 -6.42
N THR A 136 7.42 -0.40 -6.01
CA THR A 136 8.32 -0.41 -4.84
C THR A 136 7.95 0.72 -3.89
N LEU A 137 7.70 0.37 -2.63
CA LEU A 137 7.54 1.33 -1.53
C LEU A 137 8.83 1.37 -0.72
N ALA A 138 9.39 2.55 -0.50
CA ALA A 138 10.41 2.76 0.52
C ALA A 138 9.77 2.82 1.93
N GLY A 139 10.58 2.95 2.97
CA GLY A 139 10.12 2.88 4.36
C GLY A 139 9.07 3.94 4.72
N HIS A 140 8.20 3.62 5.68
CA HIS A 140 7.20 4.54 6.25
C HIS A 140 6.14 5.08 5.27
N VAL A 141 5.92 4.41 4.14
CA VAL A 141 4.91 4.84 3.17
C VAL A 141 3.51 4.45 3.64
N THR A 142 2.54 5.36 3.50
CA THR A 142 1.13 5.04 3.71
C THR A 142 0.37 4.99 2.38
N VAL A 143 -0.48 4.00 2.20
CA VAL A 143 -1.26 3.79 0.97
C VAL A 143 -2.71 3.57 1.33
N GLY A 144 -3.58 4.48 0.88
CA GLY A 144 -5.02 4.40 1.10
C GLY A 144 -5.67 3.27 0.31
N GLU A 145 -6.86 2.88 0.76
CA GLU A 145 -7.66 1.83 0.10
C GLU A 145 -7.84 2.09 -1.41
N TYR A 146 -7.92 1.03 -2.20
CA TYR A 146 -8.12 1.11 -3.66
C TYR A 146 -7.06 1.88 -4.47
N ALA A 147 -5.95 2.28 -3.84
CA ALA A 147 -4.86 2.89 -4.60
C ALA A 147 -4.25 1.88 -5.58
N PHE A 148 -3.85 2.39 -6.75
CA PHE A 148 -3.20 1.60 -7.79
C PHE A 148 -1.78 2.14 -8.03
N LEU A 149 -0.79 1.27 -7.93
CA LEU A 149 0.60 1.57 -8.23
C LEU A 149 1.00 0.86 -9.53
N GLY A 150 1.28 1.66 -10.57
CA GLY A 150 1.68 1.16 -11.87
C GLY A 150 3.02 0.44 -11.87
N GLY A 151 3.25 -0.40 -12.88
CA GLY A 151 4.46 -1.22 -12.95
C GLY A 151 5.72 -0.36 -12.97
N LEU A 152 6.76 -0.81 -12.26
CA LEU A 152 8.03 -0.08 -12.11
C LEU A 152 7.90 1.31 -11.45
N SER A 153 6.79 1.63 -10.77
CA SER A 153 6.71 2.85 -9.97
C SER A 153 7.53 2.73 -8.69
N ALA A 154 8.18 3.80 -8.26
CA ALA A 154 8.91 3.87 -7.00
C ALA A 154 8.34 4.98 -6.12
N VAL A 155 8.12 4.69 -4.85
CA VAL A 155 7.57 5.63 -3.87
C VAL A 155 8.61 5.88 -2.80
N HIS A 156 8.98 7.14 -2.63
CA HIS A 156 10.01 7.56 -1.69
C HIS A 156 9.51 7.47 -0.24
N GLN A 157 10.44 7.30 0.71
CA GLN A 157 10.10 7.11 2.13
C GLN A 157 9.23 8.24 2.68
N PHE A 158 8.31 7.92 3.59
CA PHE A 158 7.34 8.83 4.22
C PHE A 158 6.24 9.41 3.32
N VAL A 159 6.19 9.07 2.04
CA VAL A 159 5.11 9.53 1.16
C VAL A 159 3.77 8.93 1.58
N ARG A 160 2.72 9.72 1.51
CA ARG A 160 1.33 9.31 1.69
C ARG A 160 0.62 9.26 0.34
N ILE A 161 0.00 8.14 0.03
CA ILE A 161 -0.82 7.94 -1.16
C ILE A 161 -2.28 7.86 -0.72
N GLY A 162 -3.08 8.84 -1.10
CA GLY A 162 -4.51 8.88 -0.77
C GLY A 162 -5.28 7.72 -1.41
N ARG A 163 -6.44 7.41 -0.84
CA ARG A 163 -7.28 6.32 -1.36
C ARG A 163 -7.71 6.59 -2.80
N HIS A 164 -7.95 5.53 -3.56
CA HIS A 164 -8.29 5.57 -4.99
C HIS A 164 -7.29 6.33 -5.88
N ALA A 165 -6.14 6.76 -5.35
CA ALA A 165 -5.11 7.41 -6.16
C ALA A 165 -4.52 6.43 -7.17
N MET A 166 -4.00 6.96 -8.27
CA MET A 166 -3.38 6.18 -9.32
C MET A 166 -1.97 6.70 -9.60
N ILE A 167 -0.98 5.85 -9.38
CA ILE A 167 0.40 6.10 -9.76
C ILE A 167 0.63 5.48 -11.14
N GLY A 168 1.05 6.29 -12.10
CA GLY A 168 1.45 5.82 -13.42
C GLY A 168 2.63 4.86 -13.35
N GLY A 169 2.75 3.97 -14.34
CA GLY A 169 3.93 3.12 -14.47
C GLY A 169 5.20 3.96 -14.64
N MET A 170 6.34 3.41 -14.22
CA MET A 170 7.66 4.06 -14.29
C MET A 170 7.72 5.45 -13.65
N SER A 171 6.84 5.72 -12.68
CA SER A 171 6.78 7.03 -12.00
C SER A 171 7.56 7.01 -10.69
N GLY A 172 8.32 8.08 -10.43
CA GLY A 172 9.03 8.29 -9.16
C GLY A 172 8.28 9.30 -8.29
N VAL A 173 7.67 8.82 -7.21
CA VAL A 173 6.81 9.61 -6.33
C VAL A 173 7.59 10.07 -5.11
N GLU A 174 7.89 11.36 -5.04
CA GLU A 174 8.66 11.99 -3.95
C GLU A 174 7.80 12.85 -3.01
N ALA A 175 6.52 13.02 -3.34
CA ALA A 175 5.56 13.91 -2.68
C ALA A 175 4.21 13.21 -2.48
N ASP A 176 3.44 13.65 -1.48
CA ASP A 176 2.14 13.09 -1.14
C ASP A 176 1.15 13.19 -2.31
N VAL A 177 0.39 12.13 -2.54
CA VAL A 177 -0.63 12.07 -3.59
C VAL A 177 -2.00 12.16 -2.95
N ILE A 178 -2.78 13.18 -3.31
CA ILE A 178 -4.14 13.36 -2.77
C ILE A 178 -5.04 12.15 -3.05
N PRO A 179 -6.09 11.93 -2.23
CA PRO A 179 -7.16 11.01 -2.56
C PRO A 179 -7.69 11.26 -3.97
N PHE A 180 -7.97 10.17 -4.69
CA PHE A 180 -8.43 10.19 -6.08
C PHE A 180 -7.47 10.82 -7.10
N GLY A 181 -6.29 11.29 -6.68
CA GLY A 181 -5.30 11.91 -7.56
C GLY A 181 -4.69 10.91 -8.53
N MET A 182 -4.25 11.39 -9.70
CA MET A 182 -3.46 10.62 -10.64
C MET A 182 -2.11 11.29 -10.81
N VAL A 183 -1.01 10.56 -10.63
CA VAL A 183 0.36 11.10 -10.85
C VAL A 183 1.09 10.31 -11.91
N ILE A 184 1.94 10.99 -12.68
CA ILE A 184 2.77 10.37 -13.72
C ILE A 184 4.16 11.03 -13.79
N GLY A 185 5.14 10.30 -14.30
CA GLY A 185 6.45 10.82 -14.69
C GLY A 185 7.59 10.41 -13.76
N ASN A 186 8.83 10.47 -14.27
CA ASN A 186 10.03 10.06 -13.53
C ASN A 186 10.17 10.84 -12.21
N ARG A 187 9.94 12.16 -12.25
CA ARG A 187 9.56 12.94 -11.08
C ARG A 187 8.07 13.20 -11.17
N ALA A 188 7.30 12.48 -10.37
CA ALA A 188 5.86 12.40 -10.54
C ALA A 188 5.19 13.73 -10.14
N TYR A 189 4.30 14.20 -11.01
CA TYR A 189 3.46 15.37 -10.76
C TYR A 189 1.98 14.99 -10.85
N LEU A 190 1.11 15.78 -10.23
CA LEU A 190 -0.32 15.55 -10.22
C LEU A 190 -0.94 15.85 -11.59
N ASN A 191 -1.36 14.80 -12.29
CA ASN A 191 -2.00 14.85 -13.60
C ASN A 191 -3.52 14.64 -13.49
N GLY A 192 -4.17 15.44 -12.65
CA GLY A 192 -5.61 15.36 -12.46
C GLY A 192 -6.06 14.26 -11.50
N LEU A 193 -7.26 13.74 -11.77
CA LEU A 193 -7.95 12.76 -10.94
C LEU A 193 -8.08 11.42 -11.68
N ASN A 194 -8.14 10.31 -10.93
CA ASN A 194 -8.39 8.95 -11.39
C ASN A 194 -9.86 8.73 -11.80
N ILE A 195 -10.33 9.48 -12.79
CA ILE A 195 -11.74 9.46 -13.23
C ILE A 195 -12.17 8.06 -13.69
N VAL A 196 -11.28 7.31 -14.32
CA VAL A 196 -11.57 5.94 -14.79
C VAL A 196 -11.77 5.00 -13.60
N GLY A 197 -10.89 5.06 -12.60
CA GLY A 197 -11.03 4.30 -11.36
C GLY A 197 -12.33 4.63 -10.64
N LEU A 198 -12.62 5.92 -10.42
CA LEU A 198 -13.85 6.37 -9.77
C LEU A 198 -15.11 5.80 -10.45
N LYS A 199 -15.20 5.87 -11.78
CA LYS A 199 -16.34 5.31 -12.53
C LYS A 199 -16.48 3.80 -12.36
N ARG A 200 -15.36 3.05 -12.41
CA ARG A 200 -15.37 1.58 -12.21
C ARG A 200 -15.79 1.20 -10.79
N ARG A 201 -15.58 2.10 -9.82
CA ARG A 201 -15.94 1.93 -8.41
C ARG A 201 -17.34 2.44 -8.07
N GLY A 202 -18.12 2.88 -9.06
CA GLY A 202 -19.53 3.24 -8.88
C GLY A 202 -19.76 4.64 -8.31
N PHE A 203 -18.75 5.52 -8.32
CA PHE A 203 -18.96 6.92 -7.94
C PHE A 203 -19.97 7.59 -8.88
N SER A 204 -20.85 8.41 -8.31
CA SER A 204 -21.89 9.09 -9.10
C SER A 204 -21.28 10.09 -10.08
N ARG A 205 -22.02 10.41 -11.14
CA ARG A 205 -21.60 11.46 -12.09
C ARG A 205 -21.45 12.81 -11.40
N ASP A 206 -22.31 13.09 -10.42
CA ASP A 206 -22.31 14.33 -9.67
C ASP A 206 -21.10 14.42 -8.75
N ASP A 207 -20.74 13.35 -8.03
CA ASP A 207 -19.51 13.31 -7.22
C ASP A 207 -18.27 13.55 -8.07
N ILE A 208 -18.20 12.91 -9.25
CA ILE A 208 -17.09 13.08 -10.17
C ILE A 208 -17.03 14.52 -10.70
N HIS A 209 -18.18 15.14 -10.99
CA HIS A 209 -18.25 16.53 -11.43
C HIS A 209 -17.79 17.49 -10.33
N THR A 210 -18.29 17.30 -9.11
CA THR A 210 -17.93 18.08 -7.92
C THR A 210 -16.45 17.95 -7.60
N LEU A 211 -15.88 16.74 -7.61
CA LEU A 211 -14.45 16.50 -7.43
C LEU A 211 -13.61 17.26 -8.46
N ARG A 212 -14.02 17.27 -9.73
CA ARG A 212 -13.29 18.00 -10.78
C ARG A 212 -13.33 19.51 -10.56
N ASN A 213 -14.44 20.05 -10.08
CA ASN A 213 -14.58 21.48 -9.79
C ASN A 213 -13.71 21.86 -8.58
N ALA A 214 -13.79 21.10 -7.49
CA ALA A 214 -12.95 21.30 -6.32
C ALA A 214 -11.45 21.18 -6.65
N TYR A 215 -11.05 20.18 -7.46
CA TYR A 215 -9.67 20.03 -7.91
C TYR A 215 -9.15 21.27 -8.66
N ARG A 216 -9.96 21.81 -9.58
CA ARG A 216 -9.59 23.03 -10.32
C ARG A 216 -9.43 24.23 -9.39
N LEU A 217 -10.30 24.36 -8.40
CA LEU A 217 -10.22 25.44 -7.43
C LEU A 217 -9.02 25.28 -6.50
N MET A 218 -8.70 24.07 -6.02
CA MET A 218 -7.54 23.81 -5.16
C MET A 218 -6.20 24.13 -5.83
N PHE A 219 -6.08 23.86 -7.13
CA PHE A 219 -4.83 24.01 -7.89
C PHE A 219 -4.92 25.10 -8.97
N ALA A 220 -5.77 26.11 -8.76
CA ALA A 220 -5.80 27.30 -9.59
C ALA A 220 -4.47 28.10 -9.45
N PRO A 221 -4.05 28.84 -10.49
CA PRO A 221 -2.80 29.60 -10.45
C PRO A 221 -2.86 30.83 -9.53
N GLU A 222 -4.05 31.38 -9.28
CA GLU A 222 -4.22 32.55 -8.42
C GLU A 222 -4.26 32.19 -6.92
N GLY A 223 -3.64 33.01 -6.08
CA GLY A 223 -3.63 32.87 -4.63
C GLY A 223 -2.62 31.84 -4.11
N THR A 224 -2.69 31.56 -2.81
CA THR A 224 -1.93 30.50 -2.14
C THR A 224 -2.76 29.23 -2.01
N LEU A 225 -2.11 28.08 -1.84
CA LEU A 225 -2.81 26.81 -1.59
C LEU A 225 -3.68 26.89 -0.32
N ALA A 226 -3.24 27.61 0.71
CA ALA A 226 -3.97 27.77 1.96
C ALA A 226 -5.29 28.58 1.77
N GLU A 227 -5.25 29.65 0.99
CA GLU A 227 -6.44 30.44 0.64
C GLU A 227 -7.42 29.59 -0.17
N ARG A 228 -6.94 28.95 -1.25
CA ARG A 228 -7.77 28.09 -2.10
C ARG A 228 -8.40 26.92 -1.35
N LEU A 229 -7.69 26.33 -0.39
CA LEU A 229 -8.25 25.27 0.47
C LEU A 229 -9.36 25.79 1.38
N THR A 230 -9.25 27.02 1.87
CA THR A 230 -10.28 27.66 2.70
C THR A 230 -11.55 27.90 1.87
N ASP A 231 -11.40 28.40 0.63
CA ASP A 231 -12.53 28.59 -0.29
C ASP A 231 -13.19 27.25 -0.65
N VAL A 232 -12.40 26.21 -0.93
CA VAL A 232 -12.89 24.86 -1.23
C VAL A 232 -13.64 24.27 -0.04
N GLU A 233 -13.11 24.44 1.16
CA GLU A 233 -13.74 23.98 2.40
C GLU A 233 -15.10 24.66 2.63
N GLU A 234 -15.20 25.96 2.42
CA GLU A 234 -16.48 26.68 2.55
C GLU A 234 -17.49 26.28 1.46
N GLN A 235 -17.04 26.21 0.20
CA GLN A 235 -17.90 25.93 -0.94
C GLN A 235 -18.39 24.47 -0.99
N PHE A 236 -17.57 23.52 -0.52
CA PHE A 236 -17.83 22.08 -0.64
C PHE A 236 -17.99 21.37 0.71
N LYS A 237 -18.27 22.08 1.81
CA LYS A 237 -18.44 21.52 3.17
C LYS A 237 -19.43 20.34 3.25
N ASP A 238 -20.47 20.36 2.42
CA ASP A 238 -21.53 19.34 2.40
C ASP A 238 -21.20 18.17 1.44
N HIS A 239 -19.98 18.15 0.87
CA HIS A 239 -19.50 17.10 -0.04
C HIS A 239 -18.35 16.31 0.60
N PRO A 240 -18.64 15.17 1.27
CA PRO A 240 -17.65 14.39 2.02
C PRO A 240 -16.42 13.99 1.21
N VAL A 241 -16.61 13.68 -0.09
CA VAL A 241 -15.53 13.25 -0.99
C VAL A 241 -14.52 14.38 -1.26
N VAL A 242 -14.97 15.63 -1.28
CA VAL A 242 -14.08 16.81 -1.41
C VAL A 242 -13.40 17.09 -0.07
N MET A 243 -14.17 17.05 1.03
CA MET A 243 -13.64 17.30 2.37
C MET A 243 -12.56 16.30 2.78
N GLU A 244 -12.58 15.10 2.22
CA GLU A 244 -11.51 14.13 2.39
C GLU A 244 -10.17 14.59 1.78
N ILE A 245 -10.20 15.21 0.59
CA ILE A 245 -8.99 15.79 -0.01
C ILE A 245 -8.48 16.94 0.86
N VAL A 246 -9.39 17.82 1.33
CA VAL A 246 -9.03 18.93 2.21
C VAL A 246 -8.38 18.43 3.49
N ALA A 247 -8.99 17.44 4.16
CA ALA A 247 -8.46 16.83 5.37
C ALA A 247 -7.08 16.20 5.15
N PHE A 248 -6.90 15.49 4.03
CA PHE A 248 -5.61 14.93 3.66
C PHE A 248 -4.54 16.01 3.49
N ILE A 249 -4.83 17.09 2.77
CA ILE A 249 -3.87 18.18 2.54
C ILE A 249 -3.55 18.94 3.83
N ARG A 250 -4.55 19.16 4.71
CA ARG A 250 -4.36 19.86 5.98
C ARG A 250 -3.67 19.04 7.06
N SER A 251 -3.72 17.71 6.96
CA SER A 251 -3.07 16.83 7.94
C SER A 251 -1.55 16.89 7.84
N ASP A 252 -0.88 16.77 9.00
CA ASP A 252 0.57 16.84 9.09
C ASP A 252 1.26 15.80 8.19
N SER A 253 2.31 16.24 7.48
CA SER A 253 3.12 15.39 6.62
C SER A 253 4.60 15.75 6.70
N SER A 254 5.45 14.74 6.57
CA SER A 254 6.89 14.90 6.39
C SER A 254 7.29 15.16 4.93
N ARG A 255 6.30 15.19 4.01
CA ARG A 255 6.50 15.37 2.57
C ARG A 255 5.67 16.52 2.05
N SER A 256 6.16 17.15 0.99
CA SER A 256 5.37 18.11 0.23
C SER A 256 4.20 17.41 -0.46
N LEU A 257 3.18 18.17 -0.85
CA LEU A 257 2.09 17.70 -1.69
C LEU A 257 2.54 17.62 -3.16
N SER A 258 2.12 16.60 -3.89
CA SER A 258 2.25 16.56 -5.35
C SER A 258 1.30 17.59 -5.97
N THR A 259 1.82 18.44 -6.85
CA THR A 259 1.07 19.50 -7.52
C THR A 259 1.08 19.31 -9.04
N PRO A 260 0.16 19.95 -9.78
CA PRO A 260 0.22 19.98 -11.23
C PRO A 260 1.51 20.62 -11.77
N ASN A 261 1.91 20.27 -12.99
CA ASN A 261 3.04 20.95 -13.63
C ASN A 261 2.71 22.43 -13.85
N GLY A 262 3.55 23.31 -13.32
CA GLY A 262 3.44 24.76 -13.52
C GLY A 262 2.52 25.49 -12.53
N SER A 263 2.07 24.82 -11.46
CA SER A 263 1.34 25.43 -10.33
C SER A 263 2.27 25.81 -9.18
#